data_AF-A0A2N2VSQ8-F1
#
_entry.id   AF-A0A2N2VSQ8-F1
#
_cell.length_a   1.000
_cell.length_b   1.000
_cell.length_c   1.000
_cell.angle_alpha   90.00
_cell.angle_beta   90.00
_cell.angle_gamma   90.00
#
_symmetry.space_group_name_H-M   'P 1'
#
loop_
_entity.id
_entity.type
_entity.pdbx_description
1 polymer ?
#
loop_
_entity_poly.entity_id
_entity_poly.type
_entity_poly.pdbx_seq_one_letter_code
_entity_poly.pdbx_strand_id
1 'polypeptide(L)'
;MIVTLLVATNTFAQSLTKNDKIPVRIPEEELNGIKAIQGGNMLLSPAGSISVAENATYNLMTPSQLVQNVLVTGCLQAQNVRFGYYNRNNNNAWVNHSWGNTAGDRMLGYFSNGTSSFPLQEGLVLSTGKISSAMGPNNTGSKSDEMVSQASDPDLRTITGKTMYDAAVLEFDFIPAGNVVEFKYVFASEE
;
A
#
# COMPACT_ATOMS: atom_id res chain seq x y z
N MET A 1 -4.16 18.24 -1.61
CA MET A 1 -5.27 17.28 -1.44
C MET A 1 -4.66 15.89 -1.35
N ILE A 2 -4.98 15.13 -0.31
CA ILE A 2 -4.49 13.77 -0.13
C ILE A 2 -5.54 12.80 -0.66
N VAL A 3 -5.15 11.93 -1.59
CA VAL A 3 -5.97 10.80 -2.04
C VAL A 3 -5.33 9.53 -1.52
N THR A 4 -6.11 8.76 -0.76
CA THR A 4 -5.70 7.50 -0.17
C THR A 4 -6.45 6.35 -0.83
N LEU A 5 -5.73 5.33 -1.26
CA LEU A 5 -6.27 4.08 -1.79
C LEU A 5 -5.86 2.93 -0.86
N LEU A 6 -6.84 2.24 -0.29
CA LEU A 6 -6.64 1.03 0.50
C LEU A 6 -7.02 -0.17 -0.35
N VAL A 7 -6.14 -1.16 -0.48
CA VAL A 7 -6.35 -2.35 -1.32
C VAL A 7 -6.15 -3.62 -0.52
N ALA A 8 -7.09 -4.56 -0.62
CA ALA A 8 -7.02 -5.89 -0.05
C ALA A 8 -7.48 -6.94 -1.08
N THR A 9 -6.89 -8.13 -1.04
CA THR A 9 -7.34 -9.25 -1.89
C THR A 9 -8.08 -10.28 -1.04
N ASN A 10 -9.20 -10.77 -1.54
CA ASN A 10 -9.77 -12.04 -1.07
C ASN A 10 -9.65 -13.04 -2.22
N THR A 11 -9.09 -14.23 -1.97
CA THR A 11 -9.10 -15.32 -2.93
C THR A 11 -10.03 -16.43 -2.44
N PHE A 12 -10.95 -16.88 -3.31
CA PHE A 12 -11.68 -18.14 -3.17
C PHE A 12 -11.67 -18.85 -4.54
N ALA A 13 -10.83 -19.88 -4.71
CA ALA A 13 -10.95 -20.82 -5.84
C ALA A 13 -10.25 -22.19 -5.59
N GLN A 14 -11.07 -23.18 -5.23
CA GLN A 14 -11.13 -24.64 -5.49
C GLN A 14 -9.99 -25.66 -5.25
N SER A 15 -10.45 -26.77 -4.62
CA SER A 15 -9.95 -28.15 -4.46
C SER A 15 -8.46 -28.37 -4.27
N LEU A 16 -8.03 -28.16 -3.03
CA LEU A 16 -6.74 -28.62 -2.52
C LEU A 16 -6.72 -30.15 -2.46
N THR A 17 -5.73 -30.77 -3.09
CA THR A 17 -5.37 -32.15 -2.74
C THR A 17 -4.47 -32.13 -1.50
N LYS A 18 -4.45 -33.22 -0.74
CA LYS A 18 -3.69 -33.36 0.55
C LYS A 18 -2.20 -33.01 0.46
N ASN A 19 -1.64 -32.84 -0.76
CA ASN A 19 -0.24 -32.55 -1.02
C ASN A 19 0.02 -31.15 -1.58
N ASP A 20 -1.00 -30.33 -1.84
CA ASP A 20 -0.81 -28.96 -2.32
C ASP A 20 -0.39 -28.07 -1.14
N LYS A 21 0.90 -27.68 -1.13
CA LYS A 21 1.39 -26.66 -0.21
C LYS A 21 0.82 -25.32 -0.64
N ILE A 22 -0.31 -24.93 -0.06
CA ILE A 22 -0.70 -23.52 -0.05
C ILE A 22 0.46 -22.77 0.60
N PRO A 23 1.01 -21.71 -0.01
CA PRO A 23 1.81 -20.76 0.73
C PRO A 23 0.89 -20.16 1.79
N VAL A 24 0.92 -20.71 2.99
CA VAL A 24 0.37 -20.06 4.18
C VAL A 24 1.15 -18.76 4.28
N ARG A 25 0.43 -17.64 4.32
CA ARG A 25 1.02 -16.34 4.64
C ARG A 25 1.95 -16.57 5.84
N ILE A 26 3.23 -16.23 5.70
CA ILE A 26 4.21 -16.46 6.76
C ILE A 26 3.64 -15.82 8.04
N PRO A 27 3.30 -16.61 9.06
CA PRO A 27 2.83 -16.06 10.33
C PRO A 27 3.85 -15.04 10.84
N GLU A 28 3.40 -14.01 11.56
CA GLU A 28 4.31 -12.97 12.07
C GLU A 28 5.48 -13.58 12.87
N GLU A 29 5.24 -14.71 13.54
CA GLU A 29 6.23 -15.50 14.26
C GLU A 29 7.26 -16.25 13.39
N GLU A 30 7.01 -16.43 12.09
CA GLU A 30 7.89 -17.17 11.16
C GLU A 30 8.72 -16.26 10.24
N LEU A 31 8.62 -14.93 10.38
CA LEU A 31 9.52 -13.95 9.74
C LEU A 31 10.90 -13.91 10.41
N ASN A 32 11.58 -15.05 10.47
CA ASN A 32 12.92 -15.18 11.04
C ASN A 32 13.95 -14.44 10.18
N GLY A 33 14.44 -13.30 10.68
CA GLY A 33 15.55 -12.55 10.08
C GLY A 33 15.36 -11.03 10.06
N ILE A 34 14.14 -10.53 10.29
CA ILE A 34 13.86 -9.09 10.36
C ILE A 34 13.50 -8.75 11.81
N LYS A 35 14.49 -8.37 12.62
CA LYS A 35 14.22 -7.81 13.95
C LYS A 35 13.59 -6.43 13.74
N ALA A 36 12.35 -6.25 14.21
CA ALA A 36 11.76 -4.93 14.39
C ALA A 36 12.78 -4.00 15.06
N ILE A 37 13.10 -2.86 14.42
CA ILE A 37 13.90 -1.83 15.08
C ILE A 37 13.04 -1.25 16.19
N GLN A 38 13.32 -1.65 17.43
CA GLN A 38 12.90 -0.94 18.62
C GLN A 38 13.53 0.47 18.57
N GLY A 39 12.72 1.52 18.47
CA GLY A 39 13.21 2.88 18.74
C GLY A 39 12.89 3.97 17.72
N GLY A 40 11.62 4.12 17.36
CA GLY A 40 11.06 5.40 16.92
C GLY A 40 9.72 5.58 17.63
N ASN A 41 9.32 6.81 17.98
CA ASN A 41 7.96 7.10 18.45
C ASN A 41 6.97 6.60 17.38
N MET A 42 6.48 5.37 17.51
CA MET A 42 5.43 4.88 16.63
C MET A 42 4.15 5.55 17.09
N LEU A 43 3.61 6.43 16.25
CA LEU A 43 2.28 6.99 16.43
C LEU A 43 1.31 5.81 16.44
N LEU A 44 0.80 5.47 17.63
CA LEU A 44 -0.24 4.48 17.77
C LEU A 44 -1.56 5.07 17.27
N SER A 45 -2.30 4.29 16.50
CA SER A 45 -3.63 4.70 16.05
C SER A 45 -4.56 4.87 17.24
N PRO A 46 -5.29 5.98 17.30
CA PRO A 46 -6.38 6.15 18.24
C PRO A 46 -7.45 5.06 18.05
N ALA A 47 -8.13 4.71 19.14
CA ALA A 47 -9.22 3.74 19.09
C ALA A 47 -10.28 4.13 18.04
N GLY A 48 -10.76 3.15 17.28
CA GLY A 48 -11.73 3.36 16.21
C GLY A 48 -11.13 3.82 14.88
N SER A 49 -9.80 3.94 14.76
CA SER A 49 -9.10 4.30 13.53
C SER A 49 -8.40 3.11 12.90
N ILE A 50 -8.11 3.20 11.59
CA ILE A 50 -7.18 2.27 10.95
C ILE A 50 -5.77 2.49 11.51
N SER A 51 -5.01 1.41 11.62
CA SER A 51 -3.60 1.45 11.96
C SER A 51 -2.77 1.53 10.71
N VAL A 52 -1.82 2.45 10.67
CA VAL A 52 -0.88 2.63 9.57
C VAL A 52 0.51 2.82 10.15
N ALA A 53 1.49 2.13 9.59
CA ALA A 53 2.89 2.22 10.00
C ALA A 53 3.18 1.82 11.47
N GLU A 54 2.31 1.05 12.12
CA GLU A 54 2.54 0.52 13.48
C GLU A 54 3.13 -0.89 13.49
N ASN A 55 2.97 -1.66 12.41
CA ASN A 55 3.57 -2.98 12.35
C ASN A 55 5.05 -2.86 11.93
N ALA A 56 5.94 -2.99 12.91
CA ALA A 56 7.39 -2.83 12.71
C ALA A 56 7.98 -3.80 11.69
N THR A 57 7.35 -4.96 11.44
CA THR A 57 7.78 -5.92 10.43
C THR A 57 7.47 -5.41 9.03
N TYR A 58 6.22 -5.02 8.76
CA TYR A 58 5.84 -4.47 7.44
C TYR A 58 6.49 -3.12 7.14
N ASN A 59 6.81 -2.33 8.17
CA ASN A 59 7.52 -1.05 8.03
C ASN A 59 8.92 -1.17 7.40
N LEU A 60 9.53 -2.34 7.48
CA LEU A 60 10.87 -2.60 6.92
C LEU A 60 10.81 -3.19 5.52
N MET A 61 9.62 -3.48 5.01
CA MET A 61 9.44 -4.13 3.71
C MET A 61 9.60 -3.13 2.56
N THR A 62 10.28 -3.59 1.51
CA THR A 62 10.28 -2.95 0.19
C THR A 62 8.90 -3.05 -0.47
N PRO A 63 8.61 -2.24 -1.50
CA PRO A 63 7.36 -2.38 -2.27
C PRO A 63 7.13 -3.81 -2.78
N SER A 64 8.18 -4.49 -3.25
CA SER A 64 8.09 -5.89 -3.69
C SER A 64 7.67 -6.83 -2.55
N GLN A 65 8.25 -6.66 -1.37
CA GLN A 65 7.90 -7.46 -0.20
C GLN A 65 6.48 -7.16 0.31
N LEU A 66 6.05 -5.90 0.28
CA LEU A 66 4.68 -5.52 0.63
C LEU A 66 3.66 -6.18 -0.31
N VAL A 67 3.89 -6.14 -1.63
CA VAL A 67 3.01 -6.82 -2.59
C VAL A 67 3.01 -8.33 -2.35
N GLN A 68 4.18 -8.94 -2.21
CA GLN A 68 4.31 -10.39 -2.05
C GLN A 68 3.74 -10.92 -0.73
N ASN A 69 3.85 -10.16 0.37
CA ASN A 69 3.44 -10.62 1.69
C ASN A 69 2.01 -10.19 2.08
N VAL A 70 1.47 -9.15 1.44
CA VAL A 70 0.17 -8.56 1.82
C VAL A 70 -0.89 -8.74 0.73
N LEU A 71 -0.56 -8.45 -0.54
CA LEU A 71 -1.53 -8.57 -1.65
C LEU A 71 -1.54 -9.94 -2.29
N VAL A 72 -0.43 -10.65 -2.28
CA VAL A 72 -0.31 -11.95 -2.91
C VAL A 72 -0.75 -13.04 -1.93
N THR A 73 -1.85 -13.71 -2.25
CA THR A 73 -2.40 -14.82 -1.46
C THR A 73 -2.59 -16.06 -2.35
N GLY A 74 -2.45 -17.25 -1.76
CA GLY A 74 -2.60 -18.51 -2.48
C GLY A 74 -1.52 -18.71 -3.55
N CYS A 75 -1.94 -19.05 -4.77
CA CYS A 75 -1.02 -19.34 -5.89
C CYS A 75 -0.78 -18.13 -6.82
N LEU A 76 -1.28 -16.93 -6.46
CA LEU A 76 -0.98 -15.71 -7.21
C LEU A 76 0.54 -15.46 -7.15
N GLN A 77 1.13 -15.04 -8.26
CA GLN A 77 2.54 -14.60 -8.28
C GLN A 77 2.57 -13.15 -8.73
N ALA A 78 3.34 -12.30 -8.03
CA ALA A 78 3.61 -10.93 -8.46
C ALA A 78 5.09 -10.77 -8.82
N GLN A 79 5.35 -10.13 -9.94
CA GLN A 79 6.67 -9.87 -10.49
C GLN A 79 6.77 -8.42 -10.95
N ASN A 80 7.99 -7.96 -11.23
CA ASN A 80 8.27 -6.59 -11.71
C ASN A 80 7.64 -5.49 -10.83
N VAL A 81 7.55 -5.75 -9.51
CA VAL A 81 6.96 -4.82 -8.57
C VAL A 81 7.81 -3.56 -8.51
N ARG A 82 7.21 -2.42 -8.87
CA ARG A 82 7.83 -1.10 -8.77
C ARG A 82 6.87 -0.11 -8.14
N PHE A 83 7.42 0.79 -7.35
CA PHE A 83 6.68 1.88 -6.75
C PHE A 83 7.38 3.20 -6.99
N GLY A 84 6.63 4.19 -7.47
CA GLY A 84 7.20 5.43 -7.95
C GLY A 84 6.16 6.36 -8.55
N TYR A 85 6.62 7.13 -9.54
CA TYR A 85 5.82 8.06 -10.32
C TYR A 85 6.50 8.33 -11.67
N TYR A 86 5.75 8.90 -12.60
CA TYR A 86 6.31 9.42 -13.85
C TYR A 86 6.62 10.91 -13.73
N ASN A 87 7.83 11.32 -14.11
CA ASN A 87 8.23 12.73 -14.03
C ASN A 87 7.73 13.52 -15.25
N ARG A 88 6.79 14.44 -15.01
CA ARG A 88 6.18 15.27 -16.08
C ARG A 88 7.15 16.20 -16.80
N ASN A 89 8.25 16.57 -16.14
CA ASN A 89 9.26 17.48 -16.67
C ASN A 89 10.41 16.76 -17.38
N ASN A 90 10.46 15.42 -17.30
CA ASN A 90 11.51 14.61 -17.91
C ASN A 90 10.90 13.54 -18.84
N ASN A 91 10.16 13.98 -19.85
CA ASN A 91 9.56 13.11 -20.88
C ASN A 91 8.80 11.90 -20.31
N ASN A 92 8.09 12.07 -19.19
CA ASN A 92 7.42 10.99 -18.47
C ASN A 92 8.35 9.80 -18.14
N ALA A 93 9.61 10.07 -17.76
CA ALA A 93 10.51 9.02 -17.29
C ALA A 93 10.06 8.49 -15.91
N TRP A 94 10.16 7.19 -15.72
CA TRP A 94 9.89 6.54 -14.44
C TRP A 94 10.92 6.97 -13.38
N VAL A 95 10.44 7.29 -12.18
CA VAL A 95 11.28 7.58 -11.01
C VAL A 95 10.82 6.70 -9.85
N ASN A 96 11.73 5.87 -9.32
CA ASN A 96 11.47 5.11 -8.11
C ASN A 96 11.30 6.05 -6.91
N HIS A 97 10.30 5.79 -6.09
CA HIS A 97 10.15 6.56 -4.86
C HIS A 97 11.25 6.19 -3.86
N SER A 98 11.91 7.18 -3.28
CA SER A 98 12.82 7.02 -2.16
C SER A 98 12.21 7.65 -0.91
N TRP A 99 12.11 6.88 0.18
CA TRP A 99 11.48 7.34 1.42
C TRP A 99 12.48 7.50 2.54
N GLY A 100 12.15 8.35 3.51
CA GLY A 100 12.85 8.39 4.77
C GLY A 100 12.65 7.11 5.61
N ASN A 101 13.45 6.99 6.67
CA ASN A 101 13.37 5.86 7.61
C ASN A 101 12.10 5.90 8.48
N THR A 102 11.37 7.00 8.49
CA THR A 102 10.09 7.14 9.21
C THR A 102 8.99 6.41 8.44
N ALA A 103 8.45 5.34 9.01
CA ALA A 103 7.50 4.45 8.33
C ALA A 103 6.19 5.14 7.92
N GLY A 104 5.68 6.07 8.72
CA GLY A 104 4.46 6.84 8.42
C GLY A 104 4.65 7.94 7.37
N ASP A 105 5.88 8.43 7.19
CA ASP A 105 6.22 9.48 6.21
C ASP A 105 6.54 8.88 4.84
N ARG A 106 5.66 7.97 4.39
CA ARG A 106 5.73 7.27 3.11
C ARG A 106 4.40 7.39 2.38
N MET A 107 4.32 7.01 1.12
CA MET A 107 3.15 7.02 0.22
C MET A 107 2.66 5.60 -0.08
N LEU A 108 3.37 4.57 0.42
CA LEU A 108 2.99 3.15 0.36
C LEU A 108 3.34 2.50 1.70
N GLY A 109 2.41 1.70 2.21
CA GLY A 109 2.66 0.88 3.39
C GLY A 109 1.58 -0.16 3.61
N TYR A 110 1.68 -0.86 4.73
CA TYR A 110 0.64 -1.76 5.24
C TYR A 110 -0.32 -1.00 6.16
N PHE A 111 -1.59 -1.36 6.10
CA PHE A 111 -2.59 -0.95 7.09
C PHE A 111 -3.31 -2.16 7.69
N SER A 112 -3.84 -1.98 8.89
CA SER A 112 -4.88 -2.85 9.45
C SER A 112 -6.08 -2.01 9.92
N ASN A 113 -7.24 -2.63 10.06
CA ASN A 113 -8.41 -1.94 10.61
C ASN A 113 -8.27 -1.62 12.10
N GLY A 114 -7.26 -2.15 12.78
CA GLY A 114 -7.02 -1.94 14.21
C GLY A 114 -8.27 -2.24 15.02
N THR A 115 -8.80 -1.22 15.69
CA THR A 115 -10.04 -1.30 16.50
C THR A 115 -11.25 -0.65 15.80
N SER A 116 -11.09 -0.23 14.55
CA SER A 116 -12.16 0.39 13.75
C SER A 116 -13.13 -0.64 13.17
N SER A 117 -14.28 -0.15 12.73
CA SER A 117 -15.24 -0.89 11.91
C SER A 117 -14.93 -0.80 10.40
N PHE A 118 -13.69 -0.44 10.01
CA PHE A 118 -13.31 -0.30 8.61
C PHE A 118 -13.52 -1.63 7.85
N PRO A 119 -14.11 -1.60 6.63
CA PRO A 119 -14.59 -2.80 5.95
C PRO A 119 -13.48 -3.73 5.41
N LEU A 120 -12.25 -3.23 5.30
CA LEU A 120 -11.08 -4.06 4.97
C LEU A 120 -10.29 -4.32 6.25
N GLN A 121 -10.05 -5.60 6.57
CA GLN A 121 -9.31 -5.97 7.78
C GLN A 121 -7.86 -5.48 7.76
N GLU A 122 -7.22 -5.55 6.60
CA GLU A 122 -5.84 -5.15 6.37
C GLU A 122 -5.54 -5.13 4.88
N GLY A 123 -4.41 -4.56 4.51
CA GLY A 123 -3.97 -4.50 3.13
C GLY A 123 -2.85 -3.50 2.90
N LEU A 124 -2.71 -3.05 1.66
CA LEU A 124 -1.83 -1.93 1.33
C LEU A 124 -2.58 -0.61 1.36
N VAL A 125 -1.92 0.41 1.86
CA VAL A 125 -2.35 1.80 1.80
C VAL A 125 -1.41 2.57 0.89
N LEU A 126 -1.99 3.26 -0.09
CA LEU A 126 -1.30 4.19 -0.98
C LEU A 126 -1.85 5.60 -0.70
N SER A 127 -1.00 6.61 -0.71
CA SER A 127 -1.40 8.00 -0.49
C SER A 127 -0.61 8.93 -1.39
N THR A 128 -1.22 9.95 -2.00
CA THR A 128 -0.44 11.02 -2.67
C THR A 128 0.36 11.88 -1.68
N GLY A 129 0.04 11.76 -0.39
CA GLY A 129 0.74 12.37 0.74
C GLY A 129 1.36 11.31 1.66
N LYS A 130 1.44 11.62 2.95
CA LYS A 130 1.89 10.62 3.94
C LYS A 130 0.79 9.61 4.21
N ILE A 131 1.14 8.33 4.35
CA ILE A 131 0.18 7.27 4.73
C ILE A 131 -0.30 7.44 6.17
N SER A 132 0.51 8.05 7.05
CA SER A 132 0.09 8.39 8.42
C SER A 132 -1.06 9.38 8.45
N SER A 133 -1.25 10.19 7.39
CA SER A 133 -2.39 11.10 7.25
C SER A 133 -3.72 10.37 7.02
N ALA A 134 -3.70 9.07 6.71
CA ALA A 134 -4.90 8.24 6.62
C ALA A 134 -5.37 7.72 7.99
N MET A 135 -4.54 7.85 9.03
CA MET A 135 -4.88 7.45 10.40
C MET A 135 -5.86 8.45 11.01
N GLY A 136 -6.95 7.94 11.56
CA GLY A 136 -7.95 8.76 12.25
C GLY A 136 -7.55 9.14 13.69
N PRO A 137 -8.45 9.83 14.43
CA PRO A 137 -9.60 10.51 13.88
C PRO A 137 -9.11 11.74 13.10
N ASN A 138 -9.71 11.99 11.94
CA ASN A 138 -9.50 13.26 11.29
C ASN A 138 -10.24 14.36 12.06
N ASN A 139 -9.50 15.15 12.84
CA ASN A 139 -10.03 16.25 13.65
C ASN A 139 -9.75 17.63 13.04
N THR A 140 -9.22 17.67 11.82
CA THR A 140 -8.76 18.90 11.15
C THR A 140 -8.99 18.79 9.66
N GLY A 141 -9.91 19.57 9.10
CA GLY A 141 -10.16 19.59 7.66
C GLY A 141 -8.96 20.06 6.83
N SER A 142 -9.03 19.81 5.52
CA SER A 142 -8.09 20.30 4.51
C SER A 142 -6.61 19.95 4.75
N LYS A 143 -6.32 18.73 5.23
CA LYS A 143 -4.95 18.22 5.27
C LYS A 143 -4.38 18.09 3.86
N SER A 144 -3.20 18.66 3.65
CA SER A 144 -2.43 18.49 2.43
C SER A 144 -0.99 18.21 2.78
N ASP A 145 -0.45 17.18 2.14
CA ASP A 145 0.98 16.89 2.08
C ASP A 145 1.41 17.01 0.62
N GLU A 146 2.60 17.50 0.36
CA GLU A 146 3.23 17.45 -0.97
C GLU A 146 4.51 16.63 -0.82
N MET A 147 4.48 15.40 -1.35
CA MET A 147 5.63 14.49 -1.28
C MET A 147 6.45 14.55 -2.58
N VAL A 148 5.82 14.83 -3.73
CA VAL A 148 6.48 14.85 -5.04
C VAL A 148 5.85 15.87 -6.01
N SER A 149 6.47 17.04 -6.14
CA SER A 149 5.96 18.20 -6.93
C SER A 149 5.98 18.06 -8.47
N GLN A 150 6.61 17.01 -9.00
CA GLN A 150 6.77 16.76 -10.44
C GLN A 150 6.12 15.44 -10.89
N ALA A 151 5.35 14.82 -10.00
CA ALA A 151 4.72 13.55 -10.28
C ALA A 151 3.58 13.67 -11.30
N SER A 152 3.37 12.60 -12.06
CA SER A 152 2.34 12.47 -13.06
C SER A 152 2.09 11.00 -13.35
N ASP A 153 1.02 10.77 -14.10
CA ASP A 153 0.67 9.50 -14.72
C ASP A 153 0.26 9.79 -16.18
N PRO A 154 0.99 9.29 -17.20
CA PRO A 154 0.71 9.59 -18.61
C PRO A 154 -0.65 9.06 -19.09
N ASP A 155 -1.09 7.92 -18.54
CA ASP A 155 -2.34 7.28 -18.92
C ASP A 155 -3.52 8.08 -18.35
N LEU A 156 -3.47 8.44 -17.08
CA LEU A 156 -4.47 9.33 -16.47
C LEU A 156 -4.48 10.71 -17.11
N ARG A 157 -3.33 11.24 -17.57
CA ARG A 157 -3.28 12.51 -18.32
C ARG A 157 -4.09 12.41 -19.60
N THR A 158 -3.92 11.32 -20.32
CA THR A 158 -4.59 11.06 -21.60
C THR A 158 -6.10 10.91 -21.39
N ILE A 159 -6.49 10.18 -20.34
CA ILE A 159 -7.90 9.93 -20.02
C ILE A 159 -8.62 11.20 -19.55
N THR A 160 -7.97 12.00 -18.70
CA THR A 160 -8.63 13.14 -18.03
C THR A 160 -8.41 14.48 -18.74
N GLY A 161 -7.37 14.59 -19.57
CA GLY A 161 -6.90 15.85 -20.13
C GLY A 161 -6.31 16.82 -19.09
N LYS A 162 -6.09 16.36 -17.84
CA LYS A 162 -5.61 17.21 -16.73
C LYS A 162 -4.14 16.95 -16.42
N THR A 163 -3.50 17.95 -15.82
CA THR A 163 -2.16 17.81 -15.25
C THR A 163 -2.27 17.32 -13.82
N MET A 164 -1.53 16.25 -13.51
CA MET A 164 -1.38 15.75 -12.15
C MET A 164 -0.24 16.51 -11.46
N TYR A 165 -0.42 16.73 -10.16
CA TYR A 165 0.54 17.46 -9.33
C TYR A 165 1.25 16.53 -8.34
N ASP A 166 0.57 15.47 -7.91
CA ASP A 166 1.11 14.38 -7.09
C ASP A 166 0.68 13.03 -7.68
N ALA A 167 1.48 11.99 -7.49
CA ALA A 167 1.13 10.62 -7.84
C ALA A 167 1.87 9.61 -6.97
N ALA A 168 1.16 8.57 -6.56
CA ALA A 168 1.70 7.37 -5.93
C ALA A 168 1.33 6.18 -6.81
N VAL A 169 2.30 5.64 -7.55
CA VAL A 169 2.05 4.60 -8.55
C VAL A 169 2.70 3.29 -8.09
N LEU A 170 1.86 2.28 -7.87
CA LEU A 170 2.29 0.90 -7.62
C LEU A 170 1.95 0.06 -8.85
N GLU A 171 2.97 -0.55 -9.46
CA GLU A 171 2.81 -1.42 -10.61
C GLU A 171 3.46 -2.77 -10.35
N PHE A 172 2.82 -3.82 -10.84
CA PHE A 172 3.34 -5.17 -10.81
C PHE A 172 2.64 -6.01 -11.87
N ASP A 173 3.36 -6.98 -12.40
CA ASP A 173 2.78 -8.02 -13.24
C ASP A 173 2.32 -9.16 -12.34
N PHE A 174 1.18 -9.77 -12.65
CA PHE A 174 0.73 -10.94 -11.91
C PHE A 174 0.37 -12.11 -12.82
N ILE A 175 0.63 -13.32 -12.32
CA ILE A 175 0.17 -14.57 -12.93
C ILE A 175 -0.99 -15.07 -12.06
N PRO A 176 -2.23 -15.02 -12.56
CA PRO A 176 -3.39 -15.41 -11.77
C PRO A 176 -3.43 -16.92 -11.56
N ALA A 177 -3.91 -17.34 -10.39
CA ALA A 177 -4.13 -18.74 -10.07
C ALA A 177 -5.38 -19.34 -10.77
N GLY A 178 -6.19 -18.50 -11.42
CA GLY A 178 -7.41 -18.89 -12.11
C GLY A 178 -7.86 -17.83 -13.12
N ASN A 179 -9.07 -17.98 -13.65
CA ASN A 179 -9.59 -17.11 -14.72
C ASN A 179 -10.20 -15.79 -14.21
N VAL A 180 -10.24 -15.57 -12.90
CA VAL A 180 -10.85 -14.40 -12.26
C VAL A 180 -9.86 -13.79 -11.27
N VAL A 181 -9.78 -12.47 -11.29
CA VAL A 181 -8.96 -11.66 -10.38
C VAL A 181 -9.87 -10.65 -9.70
N GLU A 182 -9.82 -10.60 -8.39
CA GLU A 182 -10.66 -9.71 -7.58
C GLU A 182 -9.80 -8.87 -6.65
N PHE A 183 -10.03 -7.55 -6.67
CA PHE A 183 -9.43 -6.61 -5.73
C PHE A 183 -10.53 -5.88 -4.99
N LYS A 184 -10.42 -5.81 -3.66
CA LYS A 184 -11.20 -4.88 -2.86
C LYS A 184 -10.40 -3.62 -2.71
N TYR A 185 -11.02 -2.48 -2.97
CA TYR A 185 -10.38 -1.20 -2.81
C TYR A 185 -11.33 -0.16 -2.21
N VAL A 186 -10.76 0.81 -1.50
CA VAL A 186 -11.46 1.98 -0.96
C VAL A 186 -10.67 3.22 -1.31
N PHE A 187 -11.33 4.21 -1.95
CA PHE A 187 -10.81 5.56 -2.06
C PHE A 187 -11.31 6.40 -0.88
N ALA A 188 -10.39 7.13 -0.26
CA ALA A 188 -10.67 8.11 0.77
C ALA A 188 -9.89 9.39 0.47
N SER A 189 -10.45 10.55 0.79
CA SER A 189 -9.79 11.83 0.62
C SER A 189 -10.15 12.79 1.73
N GLU A 190 -9.20 13.65 2.06
CA GLU A 190 -9.40 14.84 2.88
C GLU A 190 -9.78 16.01 1.96
N GLU A 191 -10.88 16.70 2.29
CA GLU A 191 -11.30 17.97 1.67
C GLU A 191 -11.24 19.11 2.71
#